data_AF-A0A838YF66-F1
#
_entry.id   AF-A0A838YF66-F1
#
_cell.length_a   1.000
_cell.length_b   1.000
_cell.length_c   1.000
_cell.angle_alpha   90.00
_cell.angle_beta   90.00
_cell.angle_gamma   90.00
#
_symmetry.space_group_name_H-M   'P 1'
#
loop_
_entity.id
_entity.type
_entity.pdbx_description
1 polymer ?
#
loop_
_entity_poly.entity_id
_entity_poly.type
_entity_poly.pdbx_seq_one_letter_code
_entity_poly.pdbx_strand_id
1 'polypeptide(L)'
;MISVLALISPSNKSHGQELGAMWGTSEEENKYYKIVNIPIPPEVPMRPGSFEILPDKRLAVGTRRGDIYFVSGAFETPPNPSYHLFASGQDEIFGMSWRNNSLTITQFGEVTQLTDTNGDGTADRFDTLTNNWGYAEGHEFAFGSKHDPEGNVWVALGLSGSYHSRNIYRGWAVKVTPEGKMIPVCSGLRSPGGVAANKEGAMFCIESQGPWNGSCSLKHLKEGGFLGHPASYNWYQFVKKMDTPKIEPNTNSRISIERKRVKELVPPVILFPYIKMGRSISGFRLNQTKGKFGPFENQLFFGDYTLSIILRATTEKINGVWQGACYPFREGLSTGIMNVEFSPEGQLIAGGFTTNRQWPVRGEAPYAIQRLDWTGKTPFEIKEINIQEDGFLINFTKPVNPLIASDPANYSMSTYTHNYSAGYGSPEVDHTTPKITKSVVSEGANSVRLTVEGIKEGHIHDFDLSKIKNSSNENLVHSKAYYTVNEIPKN
;
A
#
# COMPACT_ATOMS: atom_id res chain seq x y z
N MET A 1 -19.39 -51.59 -36.89
CA MET A 1 -19.44 -50.12 -36.99
C MET A 1 -20.36 -49.60 -35.91
N ILE A 2 -19.82 -49.04 -34.84
CA ILE A 2 -20.59 -48.37 -33.78
C ILE A 2 -19.97 -46.98 -33.65
N SER A 3 -20.76 -45.96 -33.97
CA SER A 3 -20.41 -44.54 -33.88
C SER A 3 -20.23 -44.14 -32.42
N VAL A 4 -19.11 -43.49 -32.11
CA VAL A 4 -18.90 -42.78 -30.85
C VAL A 4 -19.13 -41.29 -31.12
N LEU A 5 -20.24 -40.75 -30.60
CA LEU A 5 -20.49 -39.31 -30.55
C LEU A 5 -19.54 -38.67 -29.53
N ALA A 6 -18.66 -37.79 -29.99
CA ALA A 6 -17.91 -36.89 -29.13
C ALA A 6 -18.81 -35.74 -28.67
N LEU A 7 -19.10 -35.70 -27.37
CA LEU A 7 -19.71 -34.54 -26.72
C LEU A 7 -18.67 -33.42 -26.63
N ILE A 8 -18.83 -32.40 -27.48
CA ILE A 8 -18.08 -31.15 -27.39
C ILE A 8 -18.68 -30.35 -26.23
N SER A 9 -17.92 -30.23 -25.13
CA SER A 9 -18.24 -29.26 -24.08
C SER A 9 -18.04 -27.84 -24.62
N PRO A 10 -18.98 -26.89 -24.37
CA PRO A 10 -18.80 -25.51 -24.80
C PRO A 10 -17.61 -24.90 -24.05
N SER A 11 -16.75 -24.22 -24.81
CA SER A 11 -15.63 -23.45 -24.30
C SER A 11 -16.14 -22.38 -23.33
N ASN A 12 -15.69 -22.44 -22.08
CA ASN A 12 -15.80 -21.33 -21.15
C ASN A 12 -15.01 -20.15 -21.74
N LYS A 13 -15.72 -19.21 -22.37
CA LYS A 13 -15.18 -17.87 -22.63
C LYS A 13 -14.77 -17.29 -21.26
N SER A 14 -13.46 -17.09 -21.07
CA SER A 14 -12.93 -16.37 -19.92
C SER A 14 -13.56 -14.98 -19.90
N HIS A 15 -14.51 -14.74 -19.01
CA HIS A 15 -14.97 -13.39 -18.74
C HIS A 15 -13.77 -12.67 -18.11
N GLY A 16 -13.23 -11.65 -18.79
CA GLY A 16 -12.16 -10.84 -18.24
C GLY A 16 -12.58 -10.31 -16.87
N GLN A 17 -11.69 -10.38 -15.88
CA GLN A 17 -12.01 -9.90 -14.53
C GLN A 17 -12.31 -8.40 -14.57
N GLU A 18 -13.43 -7.97 -14.01
CA GLU A 18 -13.86 -6.57 -14.00
C GLU A 18 -12.81 -5.67 -13.32
N LEU A 19 -12.41 -4.59 -13.99
CA LEU A 19 -11.49 -3.59 -13.45
C LEU A 19 -12.22 -2.45 -12.73
N GLY A 20 -13.55 -2.47 -12.70
CA GLY A 20 -14.40 -1.39 -12.20
C GLY A 20 -14.26 -0.09 -13.00
N ALA A 21 -15.10 0.88 -12.66
CA ALA A 21 -15.04 2.21 -13.23
C ALA A 21 -13.80 2.99 -12.77
N MET A 22 -13.43 4.00 -13.54
CA MET A 22 -12.60 5.11 -13.07
C MET A 22 -13.37 5.92 -12.03
N TRP A 23 -12.68 6.67 -11.18
CA TRP A 23 -13.33 7.64 -10.29
C TRP A 23 -13.95 8.79 -11.07
N GLY A 24 -13.46 9.08 -12.28
CA GLY A 24 -13.97 10.14 -13.13
C GLY A 24 -13.45 11.52 -12.72
N THR A 25 -12.35 11.55 -11.97
CA THR A 25 -11.74 12.75 -11.39
C THR A 25 -10.45 13.15 -12.11
N SER A 26 -9.95 12.35 -13.07
CA SER A 26 -8.67 12.56 -13.75
C SER A 26 -8.46 13.97 -14.32
N GLU A 27 -9.49 14.56 -14.94
CA GLU A 27 -9.38 15.91 -15.51
C GLU A 27 -9.20 16.98 -14.43
N GLU A 28 -9.95 16.86 -13.33
CA GLU A 28 -9.85 17.78 -12.20
C GLU A 28 -8.53 17.59 -11.45
N GLU A 29 -8.14 16.34 -11.19
CA GLU A 29 -6.85 15.97 -10.58
C GLU A 29 -5.66 16.58 -11.35
N ASN A 30 -5.71 16.56 -12.68
CA ASN A 30 -4.63 17.06 -13.54
C ASN A 30 -4.37 18.58 -13.40
N LYS A 31 -5.32 19.35 -12.85
CA LYS A 31 -5.11 20.77 -12.52
C LYS A 31 -4.12 20.96 -11.36
N TYR A 32 -4.00 19.96 -10.49
CA TYR A 32 -3.22 20.00 -9.25
C TYR A 32 -1.99 19.10 -9.31
N TYR A 33 -2.09 17.92 -9.92
CA TYR A 33 -1.01 16.94 -10.01
C TYR A 33 -0.90 16.39 -11.43
N LYS A 34 0.12 16.87 -12.15
CA LYS A 34 0.38 16.46 -13.53
C LYS A 34 1.11 15.12 -13.53
N ILE A 35 0.67 14.19 -14.38
CA ILE A 35 1.43 12.99 -14.68
C ILE A 35 2.48 13.36 -15.73
N VAL A 36 3.76 13.14 -15.40
CA VAL A 36 4.90 13.35 -16.29
C VAL A 36 5.58 12.01 -16.52
N ASN A 37 5.72 11.62 -17.79
CA ASN A 37 6.47 10.42 -18.16
C ASN A 37 7.97 10.69 -18.02
N ILE A 38 8.70 9.75 -17.44
CA ILE A 38 10.17 9.72 -17.51
C ILE A 38 10.52 8.83 -18.72
N PRO A 39 11.08 9.38 -19.81
CA PRO A 39 11.42 8.59 -20.98
C PRO A 39 12.34 7.42 -20.64
N ILE A 40 12.06 6.25 -21.19
CA ILE A 40 12.87 5.05 -21.03
C ILE A 40 13.34 4.64 -22.44
N PRO A 41 14.66 4.52 -22.68
CA PRO A 41 15.16 4.02 -23.96
C PRO A 41 14.66 2.60 -24.26
N PRO A 42 14.29 2.28 -25.51
CA PRO A 42 13.72 0.97 -25.87
C PRO A 42 14.59 -0.25 -25.49
N GLU A 43 15.91 -0.07 -25.44
CA GLU A 43 16.90 -1.07 -25.08
C GLU A 43 16.97 -1.38 -23.58
N VAL A 44 16.40 -0.51 -22.74
CA VAL A 44 16.36 -0.69 -21.28
C VAL A 44 15.08 -1.46 -20.92
N PRO A 45 15.16 -2.72 -20.46
CA PRO A 45 13.99 -3.54 -20.11
C PRO A 45 13.45 -3.17 -18.72
N MET A 46 13.19 -1.87 -18.52
CA MET A 46 12.88 -1.23 -17.25
C MET A 46 11.56 -1.76 -16.69
N ARG A 47 11.59 -2.77 -15.82
CA ARG A 47 10.42 -3.24 -15.07
C ARG A 47 10.58 -2.84 -13.61
N PRO A 48 10.29 -1.60 -13.20
CA PRO A 48 10.58 -1.13 -11.85
C PRO A 48 9.88 -1.98 -10.78
N GLY A 49 10.64 -2.45 -9.81
CA GLY A 49 10.14 -3.09 -8.59
C GLY A 49 10.40 -2.24 -7.35
N SER A 50 11.44 -1.43 -7.38
CA SER A 50 11.85 -0.57 -6.26
C SER A 50 12.57 0.69 -6.73
N PHE A 51 12.57 1.70 -5.87
CA PHE A 51 13.21 2.98 -6.09
C PHE A 51 14.04 3.40 -4.88
N GLU A 52 15.12 4.12 -5.13
CA GLU A 52 15.87 4.87 -4.12
C GLU A 52 16.38 6.19 -4.70
N ILE A 53 16.47 7.21 -3.86
CA ILE A 53 17.08 8.49 -4.18
C ILE A 53 18.51 8.49 -3.66
N LEU A 54 19.48 8.56 -4.56
CA LEU A 54 20.89 8.62 -4.18
C LEU A 54 21.26 10.02 -3.64
N PRO A 55 22.30 10.13 -2.79
CA PRO A 55 22.73 11.42 -2.25
C PRO A 55 23.10 12.47 -3.32
N ASP A 56 23.52 12.03 -4.50
CA ASP A 56 23.85 12.86 -5.65
C ASP A 56 22.63 13.21 -6.53
N LYS A 57 21.42 12.93 -6.04
CA LYS A 57 20.13 13.19 -6.70
C LYS A 57 19.86 12.36 -7.95
N ARG A 58 20.56 11.25 -8.18
CA ARG A 58 20.12 10.23 -9.15
C ARG A 58 19.00 9.37 -8.58
N LEU A 59 18.12 8.90 -9.44
CA LEU A 59 17.13 7.87 -9.12
C LEU A 59 17.76 6.49 -9.34
N ALA A 60 17.90 5.69 -8.30
CA ALA A 60 18.18 4.27 -8.44
C ALA A 60 16.87 3.50 -8.67
N VAL A 61 16.86 2.61 -9.67
CA VAL A 61 15.71 1.79 -10.04
C VAL A 61 16.12 0.33 -10.02
N GLY A 62 15.55 -0.43 -9.09
CA GLY A 62 15.68 -1.89 -9.06
C GLY A 62 14.58 -2.50 -9.90
N THR A 63 14.95 -3.38 -10.82
CA THR A 63 13.98 -4.00 -11.73
C THR A 63 13.58 -5.39 -11.26
N ARG A 64 12.40 -5.83 -11.70
CA ARG A 64 11.95 -7.20 -11.52
C ARG A 64 12.92 -8.22 -12.12
N ARG A 65 13.66 -7.86 -13.18
CA ARG A 65 14.59 -8.77 -13.86
C ARG A 65 15.97 -8.86 -13.20
N GLY A 66 16.21 -8.13 -12.11
CA GLY A 66 17.46 -8.20 -11.37
C GLY A 66 18.53 -7.19 -11.77
N ASP A 67 18.18 -6.23 -12.63
CA ASP A 67 19.08 -5.12 -12.97
C ASP A 67 18.79 -3.91 -12.06
N ILE A 68 19.84 -3.16 -11.74
CA ILE A 68 19.78 -1.89 -11.03
C ILE A 68 20.34 -0.80 -11.93
N TYR A 69 19.54 0.22 -12.20
CA TYR A 69 19.94 1.38 -12.99
C TYR A 69 20.03 2.62 -12.11
N PHE A 70 21.06 3.44 -12.32
CA PHE A 70 21.11 4.82 -11.82
C PHE A 70 20.70 5.76 -12.94
N VAL A 71 19.71 6.60 -12.65
CA VAL A 71 19.06 7.47 -13.63
C VAL A 71 19.30 8.93 -13.23
N SER A 72 20.10 9.65 -14.01
CA SER A 72 20.24 11.11 -13.90
C SER A 72 19.11 11.79 -14.67
N GLY A 73 18.89 13.10 -14.47
CA GLY A 73 17.89 13.89 -15.22
C GLY A 73 16.42 13.51 -15.00
N ALA A 74 16.12 12.49 -14.19
CA ALA A 74 14.79 11.99 -13.90
C ALA A 74 13.86 13.04 -13.25
N PHE A 75 14.43 13.99 -12.51
CA PHE A 75 13.69 15.01 -11.74
C PHE A 75 13.61 16.37 -12.45
N GLU A 76 14.24 16.53 -13.61
CA GLU A 76 14.24 17.77 -14.42
C GLU A 76 12.86 18.04 -15.05
N THR A 77 12.61 19.28 -15.46
CA THR A 77 11.37 19.67 -16.13
C THR A 77 11.68 20.40 -17.45
N PRO A 78 11.50 19.76 -18.62
CA PRO A 78 11.08 18.37 -18.82
C PRO A 78 12.17 17.36 -18.38
N PRO A 79 11.81 16.09 -18.10
CA PRO A 79 12.82 15.07 -17.79
C PRO A 79 13.74 14.81 -18.98
N ASN A 80 15.05 14.74 -18.72
CA ASN A 80 16.07 14.39 -19.70
C ASN A 80 16.95 13.24 -19.17
N PRO A 81 16.40 12.01 -19.06
CA PRO A 81 17.05 10.97 -18.31
C PRO A 81 18.19 10.27 -19.06
N SER A 82 19.25 9.94 -18.34
CA SER A 82 20.29 9.02 -18.79
C SER A 82 20.39 7.85 -17.83
N TYR A 83 20.48 6.63 -18.37
CA TYR A 83 20.44 5.38 -17.61
C TYR A 83 21.82 4.74 -17.60
N HIS A 84 22.36 4.53 -16.40
CA HIS A 84 23.61 3.83 -16.17
C HIS A 84 23.32 2.50 -15.47
N LEU A 85 23.79 1.39 -16.01
CA LEU A 85 23.63 0.07 -15.37
C LEU A 85 24.65 -0.03 -14.21
N PHE A 86 24.15 -0.06 -12.98
CA PHE A 86 24.97 -0.16 -11.78
C PHE A 86 25.27 -1.63 -11.40
N ALA A 87 24.28 -2.51 -11.53
CA ALA A 87 24.43 -3.93 -11.21
C ALA A 87 23.44 -4.79 -12.01
N SER A 88 23.78 -6.06 -12.21
CA SER A 88 22.89 -7.08 -12.79
C SER A 88 23.09 -8.43 -12.11
N GLY A 89 22.18 -9.38 -12.37
CA GLY A 89 22.25 -10.76 -11.88
C GLY A 89 21.50 -11.02 -10.57
N GLN A 90 20.72 -10.05 -10.10
CA GLN A 90 19.82 -10.21 -8.94
C GLN A 90 18.47 -10.81 -9.40
N ASP A 91 17.48 -10.92 -8.50
CA ASP A 91 16.15 -11.41 -8.86
C ASP A 91 15.02 -10.67 -8.12
N GLU A 92 14.04 -10.15 -8.86
CA GLU A 92 12.85 -9.49 -8.33
C GLU A 92 13.12 -8.46 -7.20
N ILE A 93 13.78 -7.35 -7.54
CA ILE A 93 14.22 -6.35 -6.58
C ILE A 93 13.04 -5.49 -6.08
N PHE A 94 12.46 -5.89 -4.94
CA PHE A 94 11.29 -5.26 -4.32
C PHE A 94 11.56 -4.58 -2.97
N GLY A 95 12.84 -4.32 -2.67
CA GLY A 95 13.28 -3.43 -1.61
C GLY A 95 14.62 -2.83 -1.98
N MET A 96 14.83 -1.55 -1.66
CA MET A 96 16.06 -0.85 -2.00
C MET A 96 16.30 0.30 -1.06
N SER A 97 17.48 0.35 -0.44
CA SER A 97 17.88 1.44 0.42
C SER A 97 19.36 1.78 0.35
N TRP A 98 19.70 3.06 0.15
CA TRP A 98 21.09 3.53 0.13
C TRP A 98 21.54 3.97 1.53
N ARG A 99 22.71 3.48 1.97
CA ARG A 99 23.35 3.90 3.24
C ARG A 99 24.84 3.61 3.18
N ASN A 100 25.67 4.48 3.76
CA ASN A 100 27.12 4.29 3.88
C ASN A 100 27.80 3.91 2.56
N ASN A 101 27.50 4.65 1.48
CA ASN A 101 28.02 4.42 0.11
C ASN A 101 27.76 3.01 -0.45
N SER A 102 26.73 2.32 0.06
CA SER A 102 26.32 1.02 -0.43
C SER A 102 24.82 0.99 -0.62
N LEU A 103 24.38 0.18 -1.57
CA LEU A 103 22.97 -0.08 -1.84
C LEU A 103 22.59 -1.40 -1.20
N THR A 104 21.63 -1.39 -0.27
CA THR A 104 21.05 -2.61 0.29
C THR A 104 19.75 -2.91 -0.45
N ILE A 105 19.65 -4.09 -1.04
CA ILE A 105 18.46 -4.53 -1.75
C ILE A 105 17.78 -5.70 -1.04
N THR A 106 16.48 -5.82 -1.24
CA THR A 106 15.73 -7.04 -0.95
C THR A 106 15.33 -7.67 -2.26
N GLN A 107 15.84 -8.88 -2.47
CA GLN A 107 15.51 -9.75 -3.58
C GLN A 107 14.85 -11.02 -3.04
N PHE A 108 14.39 -11.88 -3.95
CA PHE A 108 13.50 -12.99 -3.63
C PHE A 108 13.99 -13.93 -2.51
N GLY A 109 15.29 -14.22 -2.52
CA GLY A 109 15.96 -15.14 -1.61
C GLY A 109 16.87 -14.51 -0.56
N GLU A 110 17.18 -13.21 -0.66
CA GLU A 110 18.14 -12.58 0.26
C GLU A 110 18.03 -11.06 0.37
N VAL A 111 18.61 -10.53 1.46
CA VAL A 111 19.03 -9.13 1.54
C VAL A 111 20.51 -9.07 1.18
N THR A 112 20.85 -8.23 0.21
CA THR A 112 22.20 -8.10 -0.34
C THR A 112 22.66 -6.65 -0.25
N GLN A 113 23.89 -6.44 0.17
CA GLN A 113 24.57 -5.15 0.09
C GLN A 113 25.47 -5.13 -1.15
N LEU A 114 25.34 -4.07 -1.95
CA LEU A 114 26.09 -3.86 -3.18
C LEU A 114 26.97 -2.62 -3.01
N THR A 115 28.24 -2.75 -3.37
CA THR A 115 29.24 -1.69 -3.27
C THR A 115 30.06 -1.62 -4.54
N ASP A 116 30.31 -0.40 -4.99
CA ASP A 116 31.34 -0.05 -5.97
C ASP A 116 32.62 0.26 -5.17
N THR A 117 33.60 -0.66 -5.18
CA THR A 117 34.82 -0.54 -4.36
C THR A 117 35.95 0.19 -5.09
N ASN A 118 35.85 0.34 -6.40
CA ASN A 118 36.87 0.97 -7.24
C ASN A 118 36.46 2.38 -7.74
N GLY A 119 35.19 2.77 -7.58
CA GLY A 119 34.65 4.08 -7.96
C GLY A 119 34.33 4.25 -9.45
N ASP A 120 34.22 3.17 -10.22
CA ASP A 120 33.94 3.21 -11.66
C ASP A 120 32.45 3.40 -12.00
N GLY A 121 31.59 3.44 -10.97
CA GLY A 121 30.16 3.58 -11.08
C GLY A 121 29.39 2.27 -11.20
N THR A 122 30.04 1.12 -11.05
CA THR A 122 29.44 -0.22 -11.14
C THR A 122 29.69 -1.00 -9.85
N ALA A 123 28.69 -1.74 -9.37
CA ALA A 123 28.90 -2.62 -8.22
C ALA A 123 29.86 -3.76 -8.60
N ASP A 124 30.94 -3.90 -7.85
CA ASP A 124 31.92 -4.98 -7.99
C ASP A 124 31.92 -5.94 -6.78
N ARG A 125 31.25 -5.55 -5.69
CA ARG A 125 31.12 -6.34 -4.46
C ARG A 125 29.66 -6.54 -4.08
N PHE A 126 29.32 -7.79 -3.78
CA PHE A 126 27.98 -8.24 -3.40
C PHE A 126 28.09 -9.07 -2.11
N ASP A 127 27.67 -8.48 -1.00
CA ASP A 127 27.65 -9.15 0.30
C ASP A 127 26.22 -9.58 0.64
N THR A 128 25.95 -10.89 0.68
CA THR A 128 24.69 -11.41 1.23
C THR A 128 24.66 -11.12 2.73
N LEU A 129 23.85 -10.14 3.15
CA LEU A 129 23.62 -9.86 4.57
C LEU A 129 22.87 -11.03 5.20
N THR A 130 21.82 -11.53 4.54
CA THR A 130 21.15 -12.76 4.97
C THR A 130 20.33 -13.39 3.86
N ASN A 131 20.27 -14.72 3.87
CA ASN A 131 19.40 -15.56 3.07
C ASN A 131 18.69 -16.62 3.96
N ASN A 132 18.44 -16.26 5.22
CA ASN A 132 17.95 -17.20 6.25
C ASN A 132 16.44 -17.53 6.15
N TRP A 133 15.79 -17.21 5.03
CA TRP A 133 14.46 -17.69 4.68
C TRP A 133 14.51 -18.57 3.42
N GLY A 134 13.53 -19.46 3.26
CA GLY A 134 13.54 -20.40 2.14
C GLY A 134 12.80 -19.83 0.93
N TYR A 135 13.23 -20.21 -0.26
CA TYR A 135 12.55 -19.94 -1.53
C TYR A 135 12.70 -21.14 -2.44
N ALA A 136 11.61 -21.64 -3.02
CA ALA A 136 11.67 -22.79 -3.93
C ALA A 136 10.60 -22.81 -5.03
N GLU A 137 9.61 -21.91 -5.00
CA GLU A 137 8.52 -21.91 -5.98
C GLU A 137 7.98 -20.50 -6.27
N GLY A 138 7.24 -20.36 -7.37
CA GLY A 138 6.66 -19.07 -7.75
C GLY A 138 5.73 -18.47 -6.68
N HIS A 139 5.60 -17.14 -6.70
CA HIS A 139 4.71 -16.37 -5.81
C HIS A 139 5.14 -16.24 -4.34
N GLU A 140 6.43 -16.42 -4.03
CA GLU A 140 6.99 -16.30 -2.68
C GLU A 140 7.66 -14.94 -2.40
N PHE A 141 7.01 -13.82 -2.76
CA PHE A 141 7.72 -12.53 -2.88
C PHE A 141 8.30 -12.03 -1.56
N ALA A 142 9.41 -11.30 -1.63
CA ALA A 142 10.04 -10.63 -0.49
C ALA A 142 10.05 -9.11 -0.74
N PHE A 143 9.35 -8.35 0.10
CA PHE A 143 9.29 -6.89 -0.01
C PHE A 143 10.05 -6.24 1.13
N GLY A 144 10.97 -5.34 0.78
CA GLY A 144 11.87 -4.69 1.74
C GLY A 144 11.51 -3.23 2.03
N SER A 145 11.78 -2.80 3.26
CA SER A 145 11.70 -1.39 3.66
C SER A 145 12.97 -0.61 3.28
N LYS A 146 12.91 0.71 3.46
CA LYS A 146 14.13 1.51 3.69
C LYS A 146 14.78 1.11 5.02
N HIS A 147 16.05 1.46 5.21
CA HIS A 147 16.67 1.34 6.52
C HIS A 147 15.85 2.09 7.58
N ASP A 148 15.56 1.44 8.70
CA ASP A 148 15.05 2.12 9.89
C ASP A 148 16.18 2.94 10.57
N PRO A 149 15.88 3.77 11.60
CA PRO A 149 16.90 4.58 12.28
C PRO A 149 18.08 3.77 12.81
N GLU A 150 17.85 2.54 13.28
CA GLU A 150 18.89 1.62 13.74
C GLU A 150 19.66 0.95 12.60
N GLY A 151 19.21 1.11 11.35
CA GLY A 151 19.83 0.53 10.16
C GLY A 151 19.36 -0.86 9.82
N ASN A 152 18.26 -1.31 10.38
CA ASN A 152 17.67 -2.56 9.97
C ASN A 152 16.84 -2.39 8.69
N VAL A 153 16.74 -3.46 7.92
CA VAL A 153 15.77 -3.59 6.84
C VAL A 153 14.67 -4.55 7.28
N TRP A 154 13.42 -4.13 7.12
CA TRP A 154 12.25 -4.96 7.38
C TRP A 154 11.82 -5.65 6.10
N VAL A 155 11.56 -6.95 6.17
CA VAL A 155 11.19 -7.77 5.01
C VAL A 155 9.88 -8.49 5.30
N ALA A 156 8.88 -8.28 4.44
CA ALA A 156 7.63 -9.04 4.45
C ALA A 156 7.73 -10.19 3.44
N LEU A 157 7.60 -11.43 3.93
CA LEU A 157 7.75 -12.66 3.14
C LEU A 157 6.37 -13.23 2.81
N GLY A 158 6.02 -13.27 1.53
CA GLY A 158 4.77 -13.85 1.04
C GLY A 158 4.69 -15.37 1.23
N LEU A 159 3.47 -15.90 1.21
CA LEU A 159 3.19 -17.32 1.21
C LEU A 159 3.47 -17.94 -0.16
N SER A 160 3.89 -19.21 -0.13
CA SER A 160 4.02 -20.08 -1.29
C SER A 160 2.69 -20.20 -2.05
N GLY A 161 2.70 -19.76 -3.31
CA GLY A 161 1.51 -19.68 -4.16
C GLY A 161 0.40 -18.76 -3.60
N SER A 162 0.69 -17.94 -2.59
CA SER A 162 -0.30 -17.14 -1.83
C SER A 162 -1.29 -17.93 -0.95
N TYR A 163 -1.03 -19.21 -0.64
CA TYR A 163 -1.93 -20.06 0.17
C TYR A 163 -1.22 -20.88 1.25
N HIS A 164 0.00 -21.32 0.99
CA HIS A 164 0.71 -22.26 1.85
C HIS A 164 2.02 -21.66 2.33
N SER A 165 2.54 -22.18 3.44
CA SER A 165 3.86 -21.82 3.92
C SER A 165 4.80 -23.02 3.79
N ARG A 166 5.32 -23.25 2.59
CA ARG A 166 6.12 -24.46 2.28
C ARG A 166 7.60 -24.30 2.59
N ASN A 167 8.10 -23.07 2.53
CA ASN A 167 9.49 -22.74 2.81
C ASN A 167 9.63 -21.91 4.10
N ILE A 168 10.78 -22.04 4.77
CA ILE A 168 11.01 -21.47 6.10
C ILE A 168 10.74 -19.96 6.11
N TYR A 169 9.95 -19.52 7.09
CA TYR A 169 9.48 -18.14 7.31
C TYR A 169 8.55 -17.54 6.24
N ARG A 170 8.02 -18.32 5.29
CA ARG A 170 6.97 -17.79 4.39
C ARG A 170 5.71 -17.41 5.17
N GLY A 171 5.15 -16.24 4.86
CA GLY A 171 4.05 -15.65 5.64
C GLY A 171 4.48 -14.98 6.95
N TRP A 172 5.77 -14.68 7.12
CA TRP A 172 6.31 -13.89 8.23
C TRP A 172 6.83 -12.54 7.78
N ALA A 173 6.86 -11.58 8.69
CA ALA A 173 7.75 -10.43 8.59
C ALA A 173 9.00 -10.66 9.45
N VAL A 174 10.15 -10.27 8.91
CA VAL A 174 11.45 -10.35 9.57
C VAL A 174 12.14 -9.00 9.54
N LYS A 175 13.11 -8.80 10.44
CA LYS A 175 13.98 -7.64 10.50
C LYS A 175 15.43 -8.11 10.33
N VAL A 176 16.19 -7.48 9.46
CA VAL A 176 17.60 -7.80 9.16
C VAL A 176 18.46 -6.66 9.67
N THR A 177 19.37 -6.92 10.62
CA THR A 177 20.28 -5.91 11.17
C THR A 177 21.39 -5.55 10.18
N PRO A 178 22.12 -4.43 10.38
CA PRO A 178 23.28 -4.09 9.55
C PRO A 178 24.33 -5.20 9.45
N GLU A 179 24.46 -6.02 10.50
CA GLU A 179 25.38 -7.16 10.57
C GLU A 179 24.82 -8.44 9.93
N GLY A 180 23.65 -8.39 9.29
CA GLY A 180 23.04 -9.53 8.61
C GLY A 180 22.26 -10.48 9.52
N LYS A 181 22.02 -10.11 10.78
CA LYS A 181 21.21 -10.93 11.68
C LYS A 181 19.72 -10.80 11.33
N MET A 182 19.10 -11.91 10.95
CA MET A 182 17.65 -11.98 10.76
C MET A 182 16.91 -12.23 12.08
N ILE A 183 15.87 -11.45 12.34
CA ILE A 183 15.01 -11.49 13.53
C ILE A 183 13.56 -11.64 13.07
N PRO A 184 12.90 -12.79 13.28
CA PRO A 184 11.47 -12.92 13.04
C PRO A 184 10.66 -11.98 13.93
N VAL A 185 9.71 -11.24 13.33
CA VAL A 185 8.95 -10.20 14.04
C VAL A 185 7.49 -10.60 14.27
N CYS A 186 6.79 -11.00 13.21
CA CYS A 186 5.40 -11.41 13.28
C CYS A 186 5.04 -12.39 12.17
N SER A 187 3.98 -13.16 12.39
CA SER A 187 3.48 -14.15 11.43
C SER A 187 2.15 -13.71 10.84
N GLY A 188 1.59 -14.50 9.92
CA GLY A 188 0.22 -14.35 9.44
C GLY A 188 0.04 -13.51 8.19
N LEU A 189 1.14 -13.21 7.47
CA LEU A 189 1.07 -12.61 6.15
C LEU A 189 0.71 -13.65 5.09
N ARG A 190 0.12 -13.17 4.00
CA ARG A 190 -0.26 -13.92 2.80
C ARG A 190 0.51 -13.45 1.57
N SER A 191 0.26 -12.22 1.13
CA SER A 191 0.71 -11.70 -0.16
C SER A 191 1.04 -10.21 -0.01
N PRO A 192 2.14 -9.89 0.67
CA PRO A 192 2.59 -8.51 0.85
C PRO A 192 2.87 -7.85 -0.51
N GLY A 193 2.80 -6.52 -0.55
CA GLY A 193 3.06 -5.70 -1.73
C GLY A 193 3.97 -4.51 -1.47
N GLY A 194 4.52 -4.37 -0.26
CA GLY A 194 5.42 -3.27 0.11
C GLY A 194 5.52 -3.09 1.63
N VAL A 195 6.63 -2.50 2.09
CA VAL A 195 6.91 -2.24 3.51
C VAL A 195 7.45 -0.82 3.68
N ALA A 196 6.87 -0.07 4.61
CA ALA A 196 7.35 1.26 4.98
C ALA A 196 6.81 1.71 6.35
N ALA A 197 7.40 2.79 6.86
CA ALA A 197 7.01 3.45 8.10
C ALA A 197 5.84 4.40 7.91
N ASN A 198 5.07 4.64 8.97
CA ASN A 198 4.28 5.87 9.11
C ASN A 198 5.09 7.00 9.77
N LYS A 199 4.46 8.15 10.03
CA LYS A 199 5.11 9.34 10.61
C LYS A 199 5.66 9.12 12.02
N GLU A 200 5.07 8.20 12.80
CA GLU A 200 5.56 7.81 14.12
C GLU A 200 6.69 6.77 14.08
N GLY A 201 7.08 6.30 12.89
CA GLY A 201 8.11 5.27 12.73
C GLY A 201 7.62 3.85 12.98
N ALA A 202 6.30 3.62 13.13
CA ALA A 202 5.76 2.27 13.18
C ALA A 202 5.84 1.62 11.79
N MET A 203 6.25 0.35 11.71
CA MET A 203 6.36 -0.37 10.44
C MET A 203 5.05 -1.01 10.02
N PHE A 204 4.73 -0.89 8.73
CA PHE A 204 3.55 -1.48 8.13
C PHE A 204 3.89 -2.25 6.86
N CYS A 205 3.00 -3.15 6.49
CA CYS A 205 2.97 -3.82 5.21
C CYS A 205 1.62 -3.58 4.54
N ILE A 206 1.62 -3.32 3.23
CA ILE A 206 0.41 -3.39 2.41
C ILE A 206 0.28 -4.80 1.86
N GLU A 207 -0.91 -5.37 1.89
CA GLU A 207 -1.15 -6.76 1.48
C GLU A 207 -2.40 -6.88 0.62
N SER A 208 -2.32 -7.69 -0.44
CA SER A 208 -3.44 -7.97 -1.35
C SER A 208 -4.49 -8.91 -0.73
N GLN A 209 -5.74 -8.72 -1.15
CA GLN A 209 -6.88 -9.58 -0.86
C GLN A 209 -6.66 -11.05 -1.23
N GLY A 210 -7.34 -11.95 -0.53
CA GLY A 210 -7.30 -13.40 -0.73
C GLY A 210 -7.73 -14.14 0.54
N PRO A 211 -7.31 -15.40 0.75
CA PRO A 211 -7.48 -16.07 2.02
C PRO A 211 -7.09 -15.19 3.20
N TRP A 212 -8.00 -15.10 4.16
CA TRP A 212 -7.88 -14.35 5.42
C TRP A 212 -7.73 -12.83 5.24
N ASN A 213 -7.92 -12.33 4.01
CA ASN A 213 -7.87 -10.93 3.63
C ASN A 213 -9.05 -10.60 2.72
N GLY A 214 -10.16 -10.12 3.30
CA GLY A 214 -11.37 -9.81 2.54
C GLY A 214 -11.16 -8.77 1.43
N SER A 215 -10.28 -7.81 1.67
CA SER A 215 -9.83 -6.79 0.72
C SER A 215 -8.33 -6.52 0.90
N CYS A 216 -7.76 -5.60 0.10
CA CYS A 216 -6.40 -5.12 0.34
C CYS A 216 -6.33 -4.44 1.71
N SER A 217 -5.22 -4.59 2.43
CA SER A 217 -5.13 -4.04 3.79
C SER A 217 -3.74 -3.59 4.20
N LEU A 218 -3.69 -2.46 4.92
CA LEU A 218 -2.49 -1.99 5.60
C LEU A 218 -2.41 -2.68 6.97
N LYS A 219 -1.30 -3.35 7.27
CA LYS A 219 -1.12 -4.11 8.51
C LYS A 219 0.09 -3.62 9.27
N HIS A 220 -0.07 -3.40 10.58
CA HIS A 220 1.03 -3.05 11.47
C HIS A 220 1.90 -4.28 11.73
N LEU A 221 3.21 -4.19 11.43
CA LEU A 221 4.18 -5.25 11.68
C LEU A 221 4.58 -5.29 13.16
N LYS A 222 3.59 -5.56 14.02
CA LYS A 222 3.75 -5.60 15.48
C LYS A 222 4.56 -6.80 15.89
N GLU A 223 5.65 -6.58 16.64
CA GLU A 223 6.43 -7.68 17.24
C GLU A 223 5.55 -8.62 18.09
N GLY A 224 5.71 -9.92 17.86
CA GLY A 224 4.90 -10.98 18.49
C GLY A 224 3.46 -11.07 17.98
N GLY A 225 3.10 -10.29 16.96
CA GLY A 225 1.76 -10.28 16.39
C GLY A 225 1.47 -11.45 15.43
N PHE A 226 0.19 -11.73 15.26
CA PHE A 226 -0.37 -12.56 14.20
C PHE A 226 -1.23 -11.70 13.27
N LEU A 227 -0.91 -11.68 11.98
CA LEU A 227 -1.51 -10.79 10.99
C LEU A 227 -2.63 -11.41 10.16
N GLY A 228 -3.08 -12.62 10.53
CA GLY A 228 -4.38 -13.15 10.12
C GLY A 228 -4.35 -14.49 9.38
N HIS A 229 -3.28 -14.87 8.69
CA HIS A 229 -3.27 -16.15 7.95
C HIS A 229 -2.52 -17.28 8.71
N PRO A 230 -3.21 -18.34 9.18
CA PRO A 230 -2.62 -19.36 10.06
C PRO A 230 -1.58 -20.28 9.40
N ALA A 231 -1.42 -20.25 8.07
CA ALA A 231 -0.53 -21.14 7.34
C ALA A 231 0.94 -21.03 7.77
N SER A 232 1.33 -19.88 8.32
CA SER A 232 2.69 -19.58 8.78
C SER A 232 3.01 -20.13 10.19
N TYR A 233 2.05 -20.78 10.86
CA TYR A 233 2.22 -21.31 12.23
C TYR A 233 3.29 -22.40 12.34
N ASN A 234 3.57 -23.10 11.24
CA ASN A 234 4.58 -24.17 11.18
C ASN A 234 6.02 -23.71 11.49
N TRP A 235 6.31 -22.41 11.41
CA TRP A 235 7.67 -21.88 11.63
C TRP A 235 7.96 -21.36 13.04
N TYR A 236 6.98 -21.29 13.94
CA TYR A 236 7.20 -20.80 15.31
C TYR A 236 8.25 -21.61 16.07
N GLN A 237 8.40 -22.91 15.78
CA GLN A 237 9.43 -23.76 16.39
C GLN A 237 10.87 -23.28 16.14
N PHE A 238 11.09 -22.43 15.11
CA PHE A 238 12.39 -21.84 14.79
C PHE A 238 12.57 -20.44 15.39
N VAL A 239 11.54 -19.88 16.03
CA VAL A 239 11.55 -18.54 16.61
C VAL A 239 11.82 -18.62 18.10
N LYS A 240 12.88 -17.95 18.56
CA LYS A 240 13.20 -17.87 19.99
C LYS A 240 12.28 -16.86 20.67
N LYS A 241 11.78 -17.22 21.87
CA LYS A 241 10.96 -16.35 22.74
C LYS A 241 9.61 -15.92 22.14
N MET A 242 9.06 -16.72 21.23
CA MET A 242 7.73 -16.51 20.67
C MET A 242 7.01 -17.85 20.61
N ASP A 243 5.95 -17.99 21.40
CA ASP A 243 5.13 -19.20 21.40
C ASP A 243 4.14 -19.17 20.23
N THR A 244 3.87 -20.33 19.63
CA THR A 244 2.78 -20.48 18.66
C THR A 244 1.45 -20.09 19.31
N PRO A 245 0.60 -19.30 18.63
CA PRO A 245 -0.75 -19.04 19.10
C PRO A 245 -1.50 -20.35 19.39
N LYS A 246 -2.13 -20.43 20.55
CA LYS A 246 -2.82 -21.65 21.01
C LYS A 246 -4.14 -21.91 20.30
N ILE A 247 -4.68 -20.89 19.63
CA ILE A 247 -6.00 -20.90 19.01
C ILE A 247 -5.82 -20.37 17.59
N GLU A 248 -6.31 -21.13 16.62
CA GLU A 248 -6.47 -20.64 15.26
C GLU A 248 -7.80 -19.88 15.10
N PRO A 249 -7.84 -18.87 14.23
CA PRO A 249 -9.07 -18.17 13.92
C PRO A 249 -10.08 -19.11 13.23
N ASN A 250 -11.36 -18.96 13.56
CA ASN A 250 -12.40 -19.64 12.80
C ASN A 250 -12.58 -19.00 11.43
N THR A 251 -12.71 -19.83 10.39
CA THR A 251 -13.14 -19.39 9.07
C THR A 251 -14.60 -18.93 9.08
N ASN A 252 -14.96 -18.03 8.15
CA ASN A 252 -16.30 -17.42 8.03
C ASN A 252 -16.73 -16.64 9.29
N SER A 253 -15.78 -15.94 9.92
CA SER A 253 -16.00 -15.08 11.09
C SER A 253 -15.75 -13.61 10.74
N ARG A 254 -15.56 -12.73 11.74
CA ARG A 254 -15.17 -11.31 11.60
C ARG A 254 -13.91 -11.06 12.41
N ILE A 255 -13.04 -10.19 11.92
CA ILE A 255 -11.78 -9.85 12.63
C ILE A 255 -12.05 -9.34 14.05
N SER A 256 -13.09 -8.51 14.23
CA SER A 256 -13.48 -7.98 15.55
C SER A 256 -13.95 -9.05 16.54
N ILE A 257 -14.44 -10.20 16.06
CA ILE A 257 -14.80 -11.36 16.87
C ILE A 257 -13.56 -12.19 17.17
N GLU A 258 -12.80 -12.58 16.14
CA GLU A 258 -11.66 -13.47 16.31
C GLU A 258 -10.52 -12.83 17.10
N ARG A 259 -10.34 -11.50 17.04
CA ARG A 259 -9.36 -10.78 17.85
C ARG A 259 -9.58 -10.92 19.36
N LYS A 260 -10.82 -11.18 19.80
CA LYS A 260 -11.12 -11.44 21.21
C LYS A 260 -10.72 -12.84 21.66
N ARG A 261 -10.56 -13.78 20.71
CA ARG A 261 -10.21 -15.18 20.95
C ARG A 261 -8.72 -15.45 20.76
N VAL A 262 -8.16 -14.95 19.64
CA VAL A 262 -6.75 -15.07 19.28
C VAL A 262 -6.06 -13.79 19.73
N LYS A 263 -5.40 -13.81 20.91
CA LYS A 263 -4.85 -12.61 21.56
C LYS A 263 -3.73 -11.96 20.75
N GLU A 264 -3.04 -12.76 19.95
CA GLU A 264 -1.95 -12.36 19.07
C GLU A 264 -2.48 -11.68 17.79
N LEU A 265 -3.77 -11.86 17.45
CA LEU A 265 -4.34 -11.30 16.22
C LEU A 265 -4.36 -9.77 16.26
N VAL A 266 -3.56 -9.16 15.38
CA VAL A 266 -3.54 -7.73 15.16
C VAL A 266 -4.52 -7.41 14.03
N PRO A 267 -5.53 -6.56 14.26
CA PRO A 267 -6.46 -6.20 13.20
C PRO A 267 -5.74 -5.35 12.14
N PRO A 268 -6.16 -5.41 10.87
CA PRO A 268 -5.69 -4.47 9.86
C PRO A 268 -5.96 -3.03 10.27
N VAL A 269 -4.99 -2.17 9.96
CA VAL A 269 -5.03 -0.73 10.27
C VAL A 269 -6.03 -0.05 9.36
N ILE A 270 -5.99 -0.40 8.08
CA ILE A 270 -6.89 0.11 7.05
C ILE A 270 -7.27 -1.06 6.16
N LEU A 271 -8.57 -1.26 5.97
CA LEU A 271 -9.12 -2.08 4.90
C LEU A 271 -9.45 -1.17 3.73
N PHE A 272 -8.85 -1.43 2.57
CA PHE A 272 -9.13 -0.68 1.34
C PHE A 272 -10.31 -1.33 0.63
N PRO A 273 -11.44 -0.63 0.43
CA PRO A 273 -12.59 -1.20 -0.26
C PRO A 273 -12.24 -1.70 -1.66
N TYR A 274 -12.59 -2.96 -1.92
CA TYR A 274 -12.22 -3.65 -3.15
C TYR A 274 -12.78 -2.94 -4.38
N ILE A 275 -11.95 -2.76 -5.41
CA ILE A 275 -12.23 -2.03 -6.67
C ILE A 275 -12.43 -0.52 -6.48
N LYS A 276 -13.11 -0.08 -5.41
CA LYS A 276 -13.34 1.34 -5.11
C LYS A 276 -12.05 2.08 -4.75
N MET A 277 -11.12 1.40 -4.06
CA MET A 277 -9.87 1.96 -3.50
C MET A 277 -8.64 1.10 -3.86
N GLY A 278 -8.64 0.51 -5.05
CA GLY A 278 -7.59 -0.43 -5.45
C GLY A 278 -8.06 -1.87 -5.47
N ARG A 279 -7.21 -2.71 -6.06
CA ARG A 279 -7.46 -4.14 -6.26
C ARG A 279 -6.22 -4.99 -6.01
N SER A 280 -5.03 -4.42 -6.16
CA SER A 280 -3.75 -5.05 -5.79
C SER A 280 -2.78 -3.94 -5.44
N ILE A 281 -2.94 -3.39 -4.24
CA ILE A 281 -2.19 -2.23 -3.77
C ILE A 281 -0.75 -2.65 -3.49
N SER A 282 0.22 -1.91 -4.02
CA SER A 282 1.63 -2.24 -3.97
C SER A 282 2.49 -0.99 -3.91
N GLY A 283 3.55 -1.08 -3.10
CA GLY A 283 4.49 0.00 -2.88
C GLY A 283 3.86 1.19 -2.16
N PHE A 284 4.52 1.67 -1.12
CA PHE A 284 4.05 2.89 -0.49
C PHE A 284 5.14 3.65 0.23
N ARG A 285 4.96 4.97 0.33
CA ARG A 285 5.89 5.88 1.01
C ARG A 285 5.16 6.95 1.80
N LEU A 286 5.78 7.35 2.90
CA LEU A 286 5.38 8.50 3.67
C LEU A 286 5.84 9.78 2.96
N ASN A 287 4.93 10.74 2.80
CA ASN A 287 5.30 12.06 2.33
C ASN A 287 5.98 12.86 3.44
N GLN A 288 7.29 13.08 3.27
CA GLN A 288 8.11 13.93 4.13
C GLN A 288 8.76 15.07 3.34
N THR A 289 8.08 15.50 2.26
CA THR A 289 8.61 16.51 1.33
C THR A 289 8.54 17.93 1.89
N LYS A 290 8.08 18.10 3.14
CA LYS A 290 7.96 19.39 3.84
C LYS A 290 7.12 20.39 3.06
N GLY A 291 5.97 19.93 2.56
CA GLY A 291 5.03 20.74 1.79
C GLY A 291 5.38 20.96 0.32
N LYS A 292 6.49 20.39 -0.19
CA LYS A 292 6.78 20.43 -1.64
C LYS A 292 5.83 19.57 -2.46
N PHE A 293 5.12 18.64 -1.84
CA PHE A 293 4.07 17.83 -2.47
C PHE A 293 2.66 18.16 -1.92
N GLY A 294 2.31 19.44 -1.98
CA GLY A 294 0.99 19.92 -1.58
C GLY A 294 0.68 19.76 -0.09
N PRO A 295 -0.60 19.85 0.31
CA PRO A 295 -1.01 19.99 1.72
C PRO A 295 -1.00 18.69 2.53
N PHE A 296 -0.40 17.62 2.01
CA PHE A 296 -0.55 16.25 2.52
C PHE A 296 0.71 15.70 3.18
N GLU A 297 1.42 16.56 3.91
CA GLU A 297 2.59 16.16 4.70
C GLU A 297 2.22 15.06 5.70
N ASN A 298 3.14 14.12 5.92
CA ASN A 298 3.00 13.00 6.86
C ASN A 298 1.86 12.01 6.55
N GLN A 299 1.43 11.94 5.28
CA GLN A 299 0.46 10.94 4.82
C GLN A 299 1.15 9.88 3.98
N LEU A 300 0.56 8.68 3.94
CA LEU A 300 1.05 7.55 3.16
C LEU A 300 0.47 7.59 1.76
N PHE A 301 1.26 7.17 0.78
CA PHE A 301 0.92 7.13 -0.63
C PHE A 301 1.19 5.76 -1.20
N PHE A 302 0.23 5.22 -1.92
CA PHE A 302 0.27 3.85 -2.41
C PHE A 302 0.12 3.82 -3.92
N GLY A 303 0.85 2.92 -4.57
CA GLY A 303 0.50 2.48 -5.91
C GLY A 303 -0.56 1.39 -5.88
N ASP A 304 -1.29 1.22 -6.97
CA ASP A 304 -2.07 0.02 -7.24
C ASP A 304 -1.65 -0.61 -8.57
N TYR A 305 -1.31 -1.89 -8.50
CA TYR A 305 -0.86 -2.66 -9.66
C TYR A 305 -1.98 -2.86 -10.69
N THR A 306 -3.21 -3.13 -10.26
CA THR A 306 -4.28 -3.55 -11.18
C THR A 306 -5.05 -2.38 -11.79
N LEU A 307 -5.29 -1.33 -11.03
CA LEU A 307 -6.12 -0.19 -11.42
C LEU A 307 -5.29 1.00 -11.91
N SER A 308 -3.96 0.96 -11.77
CA SER A 308 -3.06 2.01 -12.25
C SER A 308 -3.41 3.38 -11.66
N ILE A 309 -3.56 3.40 -10.34
CA ILE A 309 -3.95 4.58 -9.55
C ILE A 309 -2.97 4.80 -8.40
N ILE A 310 -2.95 6.03 -7.88
CA ILE A 310 -2.33 6.39 -6.60
C ILE A 310 -3.43 6.64 -5.58
N LEU A 311 -3.22 6.12 -4.38
CA LEU A 311 -4.10 6.27 -3.22
C LEU A 311 -3.35 6.97 -2.09
N ARG A 312 -4.09 7.58 -1.17
CA ARG A 312 -3.54 8.16 0.06
C ARG A 312 -4.14 7.49 1.29
N ALA A 313 -3.39 7.51 2.39
CA ALA A 313 -3.94 7.10 3.68
C ALA A 313 -3.33 7.87 4.86
N THR A 314 -4.11 7.97 5.93
CA THR A 314 -3.69 8.48 7.24
C THR A 314 -3.87 7.38 8.28
N THR A 315 -3.03 7.41 9.32
CA THR A 315 -3.07 6.47 10.44
C THR A 315 -3.15 7.20 11.76
N GLU A 316 -3.88 6.65 12.71
CA GLU A 316 -3.91 7.09 14.10
C GLU A 316 -3.92 5.89 15.05
N LYS A 317 -3.54 6.12 16.31
CA LYS A 317 -3.46 5.07 17.33
C LYS A 317 -4.45 5.35 18.45
N ILE A 318 -5.46 4.51 18.58
CA ILE A 318 -6.52 4.61 19.58
C ILE A 318 -6.44 3.40 20.50
N ASN A 319 -6.42 3.61 21.81
CA ASN A 319 -6.32 2.54 22.82
C ASN A 319 -5.17 1.55 22.54
N GLY A 320 -4.05 2.04 21.98
CA GLY A 320 -2.89 1.22 21.62
C GLY A 320 -3.01 0.46 20.29
N VAL A 321 -4.11 0.59 19.56
CA VAL A 321 -4.39 -0.08 18.27
C VAL A 321 -4.31 0.93 17.14
N TRP A 322 -3.61 0.56 16.08
CA TRP A 322 -3.55 1.37 14.88
C TRP A 322 -4.82 1.21 14.04
N GLN A 323 -5.32 2.32 13.54
CA GLN A 323 -6.41 2.38 12.58
C GLN A 323 -6.26 3.60 11.67
N GLY A 324 -7.18 3.84 10.73
CA GLY A 324 -7.08 5.03 9.88
C GLY A 324 -8.04 5.05 8.71
N ALA A 325 -7.76 5.95 7.76
CA ALA A 325 -8.59 6.16 6.59
C ALA A 325 -7.79 6.23 5.29
N CYS A 326 -8.44 5.85 4.19
CA CYS A 326 -7.90 5.96 2.85
C CYS A 326 -8.73 6.90 1.95
N TYR A 327 -8.04 7.52 1.00
CA TYR A 327 -8.56 8.57 0.12
C TYR A 327 -8.10 8.34 -1.33
N PRO A 328 -8.98 8.49 -2.33
CA PRO A 328 -8.57 8.59 -3.73
C PRO A 328 -7.54 9.71 -3.95
N PHE A 329 -6.75 9.64 -5.01
CA PHE A 329 -5.79 10.71 -5.31
C PHE A 329 -5.47 10.96 -6.77
N ARG A 330 -4.98 9.95 -7.49
CA ARG A 330 -4.65 10.12 -8.91
C ARG A 330 -4.96 8.88 -9.72
N GLU A 331 -5.70 9.03 -10.80
CA GLU A 331 -5.96 7.96 -11.78
C GLU A 331 -5.30 8.22 -13.13
N GLY A 332 -5.25 7.21 -14.00
CA GLY A 332 -4.73 7.34 -15.37
C GLY A 332 -3.22 7.18 -15.49
N LEU A 333 -2.59 6.44 -14.57
CA LEU A 333 -1.20 6.01 -14.77
C LEU A 333 -1.13 4.94 -15.87
N SER A 334 0.01 4.86 -16.56
CA SER A 334 0.12 4.11 -17.81
C SER A 334 0.37 2.62 -17.62
N THR A 335 0.69 2.16 -16.41
CA THR A 335 1.05 0.75 -16.12
C THR A 335 0.63 0.34 -14.71
N GLY A 336 0.92 -0.91 -14.33
CA GLY A 336 0.69 -1.41 -12.98
C GLY A 336 1.76 -0.90 -12.04
N ILE A 337 1.36 -0.19 -10.98
CA ILE A 337 2.31 0.50 -10.10
C ILE A 337 2.81 -0.45 -9.01
N MET A 338 4.10 -0.78 -9.04
CA MET A 338 4.75 -1.65 -8.06
C MET A 338 5.38 -0.87 -6.91
N ASN A 339 5.87 0.33 -7.19
CA ASN A 339 6.52 1.16 -6.19
C ASN A 339 6.29 2.65 -6.42
N VAL A 340 6.46 3.42 -5.35
CA VAL A 340 6.44 4.88 -5.37
C VAL A 340 7.58 5.42 -4.52
N GLU A 341 8.11 6.60 -4.85
CA GLU A 341 9.16 7.26 -4.06
C GLU A 341 9.11 8.78 -4.22
N PHE A 342 9.42 9.52 -3.15
CA PHE A 342 9.45 10.98 -3.21
C PHE A 342 10.81 11.48 -3.67
N SER A 343 10.84 12.34 -4.67
CA SER A 343 12.07 13.00 -5.11
C SER A 343 12.49 14.13 -4.14
N PRO A 344 13.76 14.55 -4.13
CA PRO A 344 14.24 15.70 -3.35
C PRO A 344 13.50 17.01 -3.67
N GLU A 345 12.98 17.12 -4.89
CA GLU A 345 12.22 18.27 -5.38
C GLU A 345 10.73 18.17 -5.05
N GLY A 346 10.32 17.10 -4.35
CA GLY A 346 8.98 16.89 -3.86
C GLY A 346 8.04 16.22 -4.84
N GLN A 347 8.51 15.66 -5.96
CA GLN A 347 7.66 14.93 -6.91
C GLN A 347 7.42 13.51 -6.39
N LEU A 348 6.26 12.93 -6.66
CA LEU A 348 6.02 11.51 -6.36
C LEU A 348 6.31 10.67 -7.60
N ILE A 349 7.43 9.93 -7.59
CA ILE A 349 7.76 8.93 -8.59
C ILE A 349 6.84 7.73 -8.39
N ALA A 350 6.33 7.17 -9.49
CA ALA A 350 5.52 5.97 -9.52
C ALA A 350 5.94 5.11 -10.72
N GLY A 351 6.09 3.81 -10.52
CA GLY A 351 6.44 2.95 -11.64
C GLY A 351 6.23 1.48 -11.35
N GLY A 352 6.29 0.73 -12.44
CA GLY A 352 6.08 -0.70 -12.43
C GLY A 352 5.90 -1.23 -13.84
N PHE A 353 5.19 -2.34 -13.95
CA PHE A 353 5.13 -3.15 -15.16
C PHE A 353 3.82 -3.90 -15.25
N THR A 354 3.55 -4.47 -16.41
CA THR A 354 2.51 -5.47 -16.60
C THR A 354 3.13 -6.85 -16.80
N THR A 355 2.35 -7.87 -16.45
CA THR A 355 2.65 -9.25 -16.81
C THR A 355 1.61 -9.67 -17.82
N ASN A 356 2.02 -10.00 -19.04
CA ASN A 356 1.11 -10.23 -20.17
C ASN A 356 0.10 -11.38 -19.97
N ARG A 357 0.10 -12.10 -18.83
CA ARG A 357 -0.64 -13.35 -18.65
C ARG A 357 -1.12 -13.68 -17.22
N GLN A 358 -0.75 -12.93 -16.16
CA GLN A 358 -0.99 -13.38 -14.78
C GLN A 358 -1.99 -12.52 -14.00
N TRP A 359 -1.86 -11.20 -14.05
CA TRP A 359 -2.75 -10.30 -13.31
C TRP A 359 -3.21 -9.14 -14.19
N PRO A 360 -4.52 -8.80 -14.15
CA PRO A 360 -5.04 -7.73 -14.97
C PRO A 360 -4.48 -6.39 -14.51
N VAL A 361 -4.21 -5.52 -15.47
CA VAL A 361 -3.74 -4.15 -15.27
C VAL A 361 -4.53 -3.23 -16.19
N ARG A 362 -4.95 -2.07 -15.67
CA ARG A 362 -5.70 -1.06 -16.40
C ARG A 362 -4.81 -0.27 -17.35
N GLY A 363 -3.63 0.14 -16.91
CA GLY A 363 -2.62 0.79 -17.74
C GLY A 363 -2.03 -0.18 -18.77
N GLU A 364 -1.98 0.26 -20.04
CA GLU A 364 -1.60 -0.60 -21.17
C GLU A 364 -0.09 -0.67 -21.43
N ALA A 365 0.71 0.27 -20.88
CA ALA A 365 2.14 0.28 -21.09
C ALA A 365 2.79 -0.94 -20.40
N PRO A 366 3.67 -1.68 -21.09
CA PRO A 366 4.30 -2.88 -20.53
C PRO A 366 5.13 -2.59 -19.27
N TYR A 367 5.64 -1.37 -19.19
CA TYR A 367 6.28 -0.78 -18.03
C TYR A 367 6.36 0.72 -18.19
N ALA A 368 6.51 1.42 -17.07
CA ALA A 368 6.70 2.86 -17.05
C ALA A 368 7.37 3.32 -15.75
N ILE A 369 8.05 4.45 -15.86
CA ILE A 369 8.34 5.34 -14.74
C ILE A 369 7.63 6.65 -15.06
N GLN A 370 6.72 7.04 -14.18
CA GLN A 370 6.02 8.31 -14.24
C GLN A 370 6.27 9.05 -12.93
N ARG A 371 6.02 10.35 -12.92
CA ARG A 371 5.99 11.12 -11.68
C ARG A 371 4.77 12.03 -11.64
N LEU A 372 4.32 12.32 -10.44
CA LEU A 372 3.31 13.33 -10.18
C LEU A 372 4.01 14.63 -9.78
N ASP A 373 3.79 15.67 -10.58
CA ASP A 373 4.29 17.01 -10.34
C ASP A 373 3.16 17.87 -9.78
N TRP A 374 3.29 18.28 -8.52
CA TRP A 374 2.35 19.24 -7.92
C TRP A 374 2.48 20.59 -8.61
N THR A 375 1.37 21.18 -9.03
CA THR A 375 1.36 22.45 -9.78
C THR A 375 1.54 23.68 -8.90
N GLY A 376 1.67 23.50 -7.57
CA GLY A 376 1.62 24.56 -6.57
C GLY A 376 0.20 25.01 -6.21
N LYS A 377 -0.82 24.48 -6.88
CA LYS A 377 -2.23 24.77 -6.57
C LYS A 377 -2.74 23.79 -5.53
N THR A 378 -3.29 24.30 -4.43
CA THR A 378 -3.95 23.47 -3.42
C THR A 378 -5.35 23.08 -3.90
N PRO A 379 -5.69 21.79 -4.05
CA PRO A 379 -7.05 21.34 -4.34
C PRO A 379 -7.96 21.51 -3.11
N PHE A 380 -9.28 21.58 -3.31
CA PHE A 380 -10.22 21.39 -2.20
C PHE A 380 -10.49 19.89 -2.01
N GLU A 381 -10.02 19.34 -0.90
CA GLU A 381 -9.95 17.90 -0.63
C GLU A 381 -10.24 17.62 0.84
N ILE A 382 -10.61 16.37 1.11
CA ILE A 382 -10.54 15.79 2.45
C ILE A 382 -9.06 15.61 2.78
N LYS A 383 -8.60 16.33 3.80
CA LYS A 383 -7.20 16.25 4.24
C LYS A 383 -6.98 15.06 5.15
N GLU A 384 -7.84 14.87 6.15
CA GLU A 384 -7.72 13.79 7.14
C GLU A 384 -9.06 13.61 7.84
N ILE A 385 -9.35 12.37 8.26
CA ILE A 385 -10.49 12.01 9.10
C ILE A 385 -9.93 11.32 10.34
N ASN A 386 -10.34 11.79 11.51
CA ASN A 386 -9.98 11.18 12.78
C ASN A 386 -11.23 10.77 13.55
N ILE A 387 -11.18 9.61 14.20
CA ILE A 387 -12.28 9.19 15.07
C ILE A 387 -12.32 10.03 16.34
N GLN A 388 -13.50 10.18 16.90
CA GLN A 388 -13.80 10.86 18.15
C GLN A 388 -14.80 9.99 18.92
N GLU A 389 -14.99 10.24 20.23
CA GLU A 389 -15.89 9.42 21.07
C GLU A 389 -17.29 9.26 20.47
N ASP A 390 -17.89 10.36 20.01
CA ASP A 390 -19.25 10.39 19.45
C ASP A 390 -19.30 10.59 17.92
N GLY A 391 -18.20 10.40 17.19
CA GLY A 391 -18.21 10.55 15.73
C GLY A 391 -16.84 10.72 15.08
N PHE A 392 -16.75 11.66 14.12
CA PHE A 392 -15.51 11.94 13.40
C PHE A 392 -15.19 13.43 13.33
N LEU A 393 -13.91 13.77 13.29
CA LEU A 393 -13.40 15.09 12.89
C LEU A 393 -12.88 14.98 11.46
N ILE A 394 -13.40 15.80 10.55
CA ILE A 394 -12.95 15.87 9.17
C ILE A 394 -12.20 17.18 8.97
N ASN A 395 -10.94 17.09 8.57
CA ASN A 395 -10.10 18.22 8.19
C ASN A 395 -10.10 18.36 6.67
N PHE A 396 -10.18 19.59 6.17
CA PHE A 396 -10.17 19.92 4.75
C PHE A 396 -8.91 20.73 4.39
N THR A 397 -8.53 20.70 3.12
CA THR A 397 -7.38 21.46 2.60
C THR A 397 -7.69 22.94 2.35
N LYS A 398 -8.98 23.31 2.28
CA LYS A 398 -9.46 24.69 2.17
C LYS A 398 -10.69 24.91 3.08
N PRO A 399 -11.03 26.17 3.41
CA PRO A 399 -12.21 26.47 4.21
C PRO A 399 -13.52 26.03 3.54
N VAL A 400 -14.32 25.21 4.23
CA VAL A 400 -15.65 24.78 3.78
C VAL A 400 -16.63 25.95 3.76
N ASN A 401 -17.73 25.85 3.01
CA ASN A 401 -18.86 26.77 3.14
C ASN A 401 -19.59 26.45 4.45
N PRO A 402 -19.65 27.37 5.45
CA PRO A 402 -20.23 27.04 6.75
C PRO A 402 -21.72 26.70 6.71
N LEU A 403 -22.49 27.32 5.81
CA LEU A 403 -23.94 27.05 5.69
C LEU A 403 -24.20 25.64 5.16
N ILE A 404 -23.44 25.21 4.16
CA ILE A 404 -23.55 23.85 3.60
C ILE A 404 -23.01 22.83 4.60
N ALA A 405 -21.82 23.09 5.15
CA ALA A 405 -21.11 22.12 5.97
C ALA A 405 -21.67 21.95 7.39
N SER A 406 -22.51 22.89 7.87
CA SER A 406 -23.20 22.78 9.16
C SER A 406 -24.52 22.02 9.10
N ASP A 407 -25.00 21.64 7.90
CA ASP A 407 -26.19 20.81 7.73
C ASP A 407 -25.84 19.31 7.68
N PRO A 408 -26.27 18.50 8.66
CA PRO A 408 -26.04 17.05 8.68
C PRO A 408 -26.58 16.32 7.45
N ALA A 409 -27.61 16.83 6.78
CA ALA A 409 -28.20 16.22 5.58
C ALA A 409 -27.29 16.26 4.33
N ASN A 410 -26.19 17.02 4.42
CA ASN A 410 -25.17 17.09 3.37
C ASN A 410 -24.10 15.99 3.49
N TYR A 411 -24.17 15.16 4.54
CA TYR A 411 -23.30 14.02 4.73
C TYR A 411 -24.12 12.74 4.61
N SER A 412 -23.52 11.70 4.03
CA SER A 412 -24.05 10.35 4.17
C SER A 412 -22.94 9.36 4.47
N MET A 413 -23.31 8.30 5.17
CA MET A 413 -22.38 7.28 5.62
C MET A 413 -23.04 5.91 5.53
N SER A 414 -22.30 4.93 5.06
CA SER A 414 -22.64 3.51 5.26
C SER A 414 -21.49 2.81 5.98
N THR A 415 -21.77 1.70 6.65
CA THR A 415 -20.71 0.82 7.15
C THR A 415 -20.90 -0.59 6.65
N TYR A 416 -19.80 -1.33 6.61
CA TYR A 416 -19.76 -2.75 6.30
C TYR A 416 -18.46 -3.34 6.81
N THR A 417 -18.36 -4.66 6.80
CA THR A 417 -17.12 -5.38 7.05
C THR A 417 -16.94 -6.50 6.02
N HIS A 418 -15.94 -7.35 6.21
CA HIS A 418 -15.67 -8.50 5.37
C HIS A 418 -15.66 -9.78 6.19
N ASN A 419 -16.01 -10.89 5.55
CA ASN A 419 -15.81 -12.21 6.12
C ASN A 419 -14.31 -12.45 6.31
N TYR A 420 -13.93 -12.79 7.53
CA TYR A 420 -12.61 -13.31 7.84
C TYR A 420 -12.64 -14.82 7.65
N SER A 421 -12.04 -15.29 6.55
CA SER A 421 -12.26 -16.64 6.02
C SER A 421 -11.05 -17.16 5.27
N ALA A 422 -10.88 -18.48 5.24
CA ALA A 422 -9.90 -19.16 4.40
C ALA A 422 -10.20 -19.08 2.89
N GLY A 423 -11.43 -18.71 2.50
CA GLY A 423 -11.82 -18.49 1.11
C GLY A 423 -11.14 -17.29 0.46
N TYR A 424 -11.06 -17.27 -0.86
CA TYR A 424 -10.40 -16.16 -1.58
C TYR A 424 -11.26 -14.89 -1.60
N GLY A 425 -10.76 -13.83 -0.96
CA GLY A 425 -11.42 -12.54 -0.88
C GLY A 425 -12.73 -12.59 -0.09
N SER A 426 -13.45 -11.48 -0.03
CA SER A 426 -14.78 -11.43 0.59
C SER A 426 -15.64 -10.37 -0.07
N PRO A 427 -16.96 -10.60 -0.20
CA PRO A 427 -17.90 -9.50 -0.42
C PRO A 427 -17.89 -8.55 0.80
N GLU A 428 -18.46 -7.36 0.61
CA GLU A 428 -18.92 -6.51 1.70
C GLU A 428 -20.11 -7.21 2.40
N VAL A 429 -20.12 -7.24 3.73
CA VAL A 429 -21.17 -7.86 4.55
C VAL A 429 -21.52 -6.98 5.75
N ASP A 430 -22.64 -7.31 6.41
CA ASP A 430 -23.10 -6.65 7.64
C ASP A 430 -23.32 -5.14 7.47
N HIS A 431 -23.92 -4.74 6.34
CA HIS A 431 -24.15 -3.34 6.03
C HIS A 431 -25.07 -2.65 7.04
N THR A 432 -24.71 -1.43 7.44
CA THR A 432 -25.56 -0.53 8.23
C THR A 432 -25.47 0.91 7.72
N THR A 433 -26.42 1.76 8.12
CA THR A 433 -26.43 3.19 7.77
C THR A 433 -26.42 4.02 9.04
N PRO A 434 -25.24 4.49 9.52
CA PRO A 434 -25.15 5.41 10.64
C PRO A 434 -25.87 6.73 10.34
N LYS A 435 -26.35 7.38 11.39
CA LYS A 435 -27.04 8.66 11.28
C LYS A 435 -26.13 9.79 11.74
N ILE A 436 -25.85 10.75 10.87
CA ILE A 436 -25.20 12.00 11.24
C ILE A 436 -26.25 12.89 11.88
N THR A 437 -26.13 13.18 13.17
CA THR A 437 -27.12 13.95 13.94
C THR A 437 -26.72 15.40 14.14
N LYS A 438 -25.42 15.70 14.05
CA LYS A 438 -24.88 17.05 14.20
C LYS A 438 -23.62 17.23 13.36
N SER A 439 -23.45 18.42 12.78
CA SER A 439 -22.24 18.84 12.09
C SER A 439 -21.85 20.25 12.55
N VAL A 440 -20.66 20.40 13.11
CA VAL A 440 -20.17 21.67 13.65
C VAL A 440 -18.92 22.08 12.90
N VAL A 441 -18.98 23.25 12.25
CA VAL A 441 -17.85 23.84 11.52
C VAL A 441 -16.95 24.58 12.51
N SER A 442 -15.63 24.36 12.43
CA SER A 442 -14.66 25.11 13.24
C SER A 442 -14.60 26.59 12.88
N GLU A 443 -14.07 27.43 13.78
CA GLU A 443 -13.95 28.90 13.58
C GLU A 443 -13.24 29.29 12.27
N GLY A 444 -12.19 28.57 11.86
CA GLY A 444 -11.48 28.79 10.59
C GLY A 444 -12.08 28.07 9.39
N ALA A 445 -13.21 27.38 9.55
CA ALA A 445 -13.89 26.56 8.55
C ALA A 445 -13.04 25.49 7.86
N ASN A 446 -11.86 25.15 8.38
CA ASN A 446 -11.00 24.08 7.81
C ASN A 446 -11.31 22.70 8.36
N SER A 447 -12.26 22.59 9.30
CA SER A 447 -12.68 21.29 9.84
C SER A 447 -14.17 21.28 10.19
N VAL A 448 -14.74 20.07 10.17
CA VAL A 448 -16.10 19.77 10.58
C VAL A 448 -16.10 18.60 11.56
N ARG A 449 -16.69 18.81 12.73
CA ARG A 449 -16.99 17.76 13.71
C ARG A 449 -18.36 17.16 13.42
N LEU A 450 -18.41 15.88 13.08
CA LEU A 450 -19.65 15.13 12.89
C LEU A 450 -19.96 14.28 14.13
N THR A 451 -21.14 14.46 14.73
CA THR A 451 -21.69 13.50 15.70
C THR A 451 -22.46 12.44 14.94
N VAL A 452 -22.15 11.17 15.20
CA VAL A 452 -22.64 10.02 14.43
C VAL A 452 -23.21 8.96 15.38
N GLU A 453 -24.49 8.66 15.21
CA GLU A 453 -25.13 7.52 15.87
C GLU A 453 -24.93 6.26 15.03
N GLY A 454 -24.49 5.17 15.68
CA GLY A 454 -24.34 3.86 15.03
C GLY A 454 -22.95 3.58 14.45
N ILE A 455 -21.89 4.17 15.01
CA ILE A 455 -20.50 3.76 14.73
C ILE A 455 -20.33 2.28 15.10
N LYS A 456 -19.63 1.50 14.26
CA LYS A 456 -19.41 0.05 14.45
C LYS A 456 -17.93 -0.28 14.49
N GLU A 457 -17.46 -0.87 15.59
CA GLU A 457 -16.10 -1.44 15.65
C GLU A 457 -15.98 -2.65 14.71
N GLY A 458 -14.82 -2.78 14.07
CA GLY A 458 -14.52 -3.80 13.06
C GLY A 458 -15.07 -3.51 11.66
N HIS A 459 -15.66 -2.33 11.44
CA HIS A 459 -16.25 -1.94 10.15
C HIS A 459 -15.42 -0.86 9.45
N ILE A 460 -15.59 -0.81 8.13
CA ILE A 460 -15.27 0.34 7.31
C ILE A 460 -16.47 1.29 7.34
N HIS A 461 -16.22 2.58 7.50
CA HIS A 461 -17.19 3.67 7.36
C HIS A 461 -16.91 4.38 6.04
N ASP A 462 -17.81 4.20 5.09
CA ASP A 462 -17.79 4.81 3.74
C ASP A 462 -18.50 6.15 3.81
N PHE A 463 -17.73 7.23 3.68
CA PHE A 463 -18.21 8.59 3.69
C PHE A 463 -18.52 9.07 2.27
N ASP A 464 -19.66 9.75 2.12
CA ASP A 464 -19.99 10.52 0.93
C ASP A 464 -20.16 12.00 1.30
N LEU A 465 -19.28 12.83 0.75
CA LEU A 465 -19.25 14.28 0.94
C LEU A 465 -19.51 15.02 -0.38
N SER A 466 -20.18 14.39 -1.35
CA SER A 466 -20.42 14.98 -2.69
C SER A 466 -21.17 16.31 -2.66
N LYS A 467 -21.95 16.56 -1.61
CA LYS A 467 -22.68 17.82 -1.41
C LYS A 467 -21.83 18.93 -0.76
N ILE A 468 -20.67 18.58 -0.20
CA ILE A 468 -19.81 19.53 0.50
C ILE A 468 -19.07 20.41 -0.51
N LYS A 469 -19.04 21.71 -0.19
CA LYS A 469 -18.39 22.74 -0.99
C LYS A 469 -17.52 23.62 -0.12
N ASN A 470 -16.53 24.27 -0.74
CA ASN A 470 -15.75 25.30 -0.08
C ASN A 470 -16.43 26.67 -0.13
N SER A 471 -15.84 27.65 0.56
CA SER A 471 -16.33 29.03 0.59
C SER A 471 -16.42 29.70 -0.79
N SER A 472 -15.67 29.20 -1.79
CA SER A 472 -15.71 29.65 -3.18
C SER A 472 -16.67 28.84 -4.06
N ASN A 473 -17.52 27.99 -3.46
CA ASN A 473 -18.49 27.12 -4.15
C ASN A 473 -17.84 26.04 -5.05
N GLU A 474 -16.57 25.71 -4.82
CA GLU A 474 -15.88 24.57 -5.45
C GLU A 474 -16.31 23.25 -4.77
N ASN A 475 -16.46 22.19 -5.55
CA ASN A 475 -16.70 20.84 -5.03
C ASN A 475 -15.37 20.21 -4.60
N LEU A 476 -15.43 19.19 -3.73
CA LEU A 476 -14.29 18.33 -3.47
C LEU A 476 -13.82 17.68 -4.78
N VAL A 477 -12.51 17.58 -4.99
CA VAL A 477 -11.96 16.78 -6.10
C VAL A 477 -12.32 15.32 -5.88
N HIS A 478 -12.10 14.79 -4.67
CA HIS A 478 -12.57 13.47 -4.25
C HIS A 478 -13.54 13.58 -3.08
N SER A 479 -14.78 13.14 -3.30
CA SER A 479 -15.87 13.22 -2.32
C SER A 479 -16.01 11.98 -1.45
N LYS A 480 -15.23 10.93 -1.72
CA LYS A 480 -15.26 9.65 -1.01
C LYS A 480 -14.06 9.51 -0.08
N ALA A 481 -14.30 8.95 1.10
CA ALA A 481 -13.27 8.52 2.04
C ALA A 481 -13.75 7.29 2.80
N TYR A 482 -12.82 6.47 3.28
CA TYR A 482 -13.15 5.23 3.97
C TYR A 482 -12.31 5.09 5.21
N TYR A 483 -12.95 4.98 6.37
CA TYR A 483 -12.28 4.87 7.66
C TYR A 483 -12.48 3.48 8.24
N THR A 484 -11.43 2.80 8.67
CA THR A 484 -11.53 1.51 9.38
C THR A 484 -11.56 1.75 10.89
N VAL A 485 -12.65 1.41 11.57
CA VAL A 485 -12.76 1.57 13.03
C VAL A 485 -12.39 0.28 13.73
N ASN A 486 -11.26 0.25 14.43
CA ASN A 486 -10.88 -0.88 15.29
C ASN A 486 -11.23 -0.63 16.77
N GLU A 487 -11.09 0.61 17.22
CA GLU A 487 -11.33 1.08 18.57
C GLU A 487 -11.99 2.46 18.52
N ILE A 488 -12.86 2.72 19.49
CA ILE A 488 -13.43 4.06 19.73
C ILE A 488 -12.71 4.69 20.94
N PRO A 489 -12.27 5.95 20.87
CA PRO A 489 -11.67 6.64 22.00
C PRO A 489 -12.62 6.67 23.20
N LYS A 490 -12.08 6.45 24.39
CA LYS A 490 -12.79 6.68 25.66
C LYS A 490 -12.34 8.04 26.21
N ASN A 491 -13.26 8.76 26.84
CA ASN A 491 -12.94 9.96 27.62
C ASN A 491 -11.88 9.71 28.68
#